data_AF-A0A3M0YW24-F1
#
_entry.id   AF-A0A3M0YW24-F1
#
_cell.length_a   1.000
_cell.length_b   1.000
_cell.length_c   1.000
_cell.angle_alpha   90.00
_cell.angle_beta   90.00
_cell.angle_gamma   90.00
#
_symmetry.space_group_name_H-M   'P 1'
#
loop_
_entity.id
_entity.type
_entity.pdbx_description
1 polymer ?
#
loop_
_entity_poly.entity_id
_entity_poly.type
_entity_poly.pdbx_seq_one_letter_code
_entity_poly.pdbx_strand_id
1 'polypeptide(L)'
;MGVVAFVCLSLALQAQGGWELYYGGTAEDYGEAVVQTRDHGFLIAGYSESFGDDNDLDVYLIRTDVDGEVVWMKVVDEGWVEHAFDIVAAPDGGYVVVGDIVPDAATPSDMYMLKVDERGEVLWSRQFGGAGTDQAFAVTVAPDGGYLLAGRSNSFGTGQDDIYIVKTDAEGNFQWDQVFGG
;
A
#
# COMPACT_ATOMS: atom_id res chain seq x y z
N MET A 1 58.48 5.52 -29.45
CA MET A 1 57.81 4.73 -28.41
C MET A 1 56.86 5.66 -27.67
N GLY A 2 55.57 5.63 -28.02
CA GLY A 2 54.55 6.42 -27.33
C GLY A 2 53.90 5.57 -26.26
N VAL A 3 53.97 6.00 -25.01
CA VAL A 3 53.25 5.37 -23.90
C VAL A 3 51.82 5.90 -23.94
N VAL A 4 50.86 5.02 -24.23
CA VAL A 4 49.44 5.28 -24.00
C VAL A 4 49.18 5.01 -22.52
N ALA A 5 48.93 6.06 -21.75
CA ALA A 5 48.48 5.93 -20.38
C ALA A 5 46.95 5.73 -20.39
N PHE A 6 46.49 4.55 -19.99
CA PHE A 6 45.09 4.34 -19.60
C PHE A 6 44.95 4.79 -18.14
N VAL A 7 44.37 5.96 -17.93
CA VAL A 7 43.87 6.33 -16.60
C VAL A 7 42.51 5.66 -16.46
N CYS A 8 42.50 4.49 -15.82
CA CYS A 8 41.27 3.91 -15.31
C CYS A 8 40.85 4.75 -14.10
N LEU A 9 40.06 5.79 -14.34
CA LEU A 9 39.41 6.53 -13.27
C LEU A 9 38.30 5.63 -12.73
N SER A 10 38.60 4.80 -11.74
CA SER A 10 37.55 4.26 -10.89
C SER A 10 36.96 5.45 -10.14
N LEU A 11 35.89 6.03 -10.67
CA LEU A 11 34.94 6.78 -9.86
C LEU A 11 34.49 5.79 -8.79
N ALA A 12 35.12 5.86 -7.62
CA ALA A 12 34.46 5.43 -6.42
C ALA A 12 33.19 6.28 -6.40
N LEU A 13 32.06 5.67 -6.71
CA LEU A 13 30.76 6.21 -6.36
C LEU A 13 30.82 6.28 -4.83
N GLN A 14 31.30 7.40 -4.31
CA GLN A 14 30.96 7.75 -2.94
C GLN A 14 29.45 7.71 -2.95
N ALA A 15 28.86 6.81 -2.16
CA ALA A 15 27.48 6.94 -1.76
C ALA A 15 27.41 8.31 -1.05
N GLN A 16 27.20 9.37 -1.83
CA GLN A 16 26.80 10.65 -1.30
C GLN A 16 25.48 10.36 -0.61
N GLY A 17 25.40 10.76 0.65
CA GLY A 17 24.32 10.43 1.56
C GLY A 17 22.98 10.53 0.85
N GLY A 18 22.16 9.48 1.01
CA GLY A 18 20.79 9.50 0.54
C GLY A 18 20.03 10.71 1.10
N TRP A 19 18.84 10.93 0.57
CA TRP A 19 17.96 11.98 1.05
C TRP A 19 17.21 11.52 2.32
N GLU A 20 16.84 12.49 3.14
CA GLU A 20 15.85 12.34 4.21
C GLU A 20 14.82 13.45 3.99
N LEU A 21 13.57 13.07 3.82
CA LEU A 21 12.45 13.96 3.55
C LEU A 21 11.27 13.56 4.43
N TYR A 22 10.42 14.54 4.71
CA TYR A 22 9.22 14.39 5.54
C TYR A 22 8.01 14.70 4.67
N TYR A 23 7.05 13.79 4.64
CA TYR A 23 5.79 13.93 3.91
C TYR A 23 4.65 13.83 4.91
N GLY A 24 3.74 14.81 4.90
CA GLY A 24 2.66 14.93 5.87
C GLY A 24 2.24 16.39 6.07
N GLY A 25 1.19 16.61 6.85
CA GLY A 25 0.65 17.93 7.18
C GLY A 25 0.79 18.25 8.66
N THR A 26 -0.26 18.86 9.23
CA THR A 26 -0.28 19.33 10.62
C THR A 26 -0.98 18.38 11.58
N ALA A 27 -1.65 17.35 11.07
CA ALA A 27 -2.37 16.34 11.83
C ALA A 27 -1.59 15.02 11.85
N GLU A 28 -2.28 13.89 12.00
CA GLU A 28 -1.65 12.57 11.96
C GLU A 28 -1.38 12.12 10.51
N ASP A 29 -0.18 11.59 10.27
CA ASP A 29 0.29 11.13 8.97
C ASP A 29 1.19 9.90 9.17
N TYR A 30 0.83 8.78 8.55
CA TYR A 30 1.53 7.51 8.66
C TYR A 30 1.98 7.05 7.28
N GLY A 31 3.23 6.59 7.15
CA GLY A 31 3.74 5.92 5.96
C GLY A 31 4.07 4.47 6.31
N GLU A 32 3.36 3.52 5.72
CA GLU A 32 3.40 2.11 6.13
C GLU A 32 4.18 1.23 5.16
N ALA A 33 4.04 1.49 3.86
CA ALA A 33 4.66 0.66 2.84
C ALA A 33 5.19 1.47 1.65
N VAL A 34 6.15 0.89 0.95
CA VAL A 34 6.78 1.51 -0.21
C VAL A 34 7.08 0.47 -1.28
N VAL A 35 6.81 0.84 -2.53
CA VAL A 35 7.20 0.07 -3.71
C VAL A 35 8.02 0.93 -4.66
N GLN A 36 9.09 0.35 -5.23
CA GLN A 36 9.86 1.03 -6.27
C GLN A 36 9.08 1.01 -7.59
N THR A 37 9.03 2.15 -8.27
CA THR A 37 8.33 2.30 -9.54
C THR A 37 9.24 1.99 -10.74
N ARG A 38 8.63 1.80 -11.92
CA ARG A 38 9.36 1.40 -13.14
C ARG A 38 10.38 2.44 -13.62
N ASP A 39 10.13 3.70 -13.33
CA ASP A 39 10.98 4.87 -13.58
C ASP A 39 11.94 5.17 -12.41
N HIS A 40 12.16 4.20 -11.52
CA HIS A 40 13.13 4.24 -10.40
C HIS A 40 12.80 5.19 -9.25
N GLY A 41 11.64 5.82 -9.25
CA GLY A 41 11.13 6.50 -8.07
C GLY A 41 10.47 5.54 -7.07
N PHE A 42 9.71 6.09 -6.13
CA PHE A 42 8.98 5.32 -5.13
C PHE A 42 7.50 5.70 -5.09
N LEU A 43 6.64 4.73 -4.78
CA LEU A 43 5.27 4.99 -4.36
C LEU A 43 5.14 4.51 -2.92
N ILE A 44 4.78 5.44 -2.05
CA ILE A 44 4.57 5.22 -0.63
C ILE A 44 3.06 5.19 -0.39
N ALA A 45 2.61 4.21 0.38
CA ALA A 45 1.23 4.11 0.85
C ALA A 45 1.20 4.21 2.38
N GLY A 46 0.16 4.88 2.85
CA GLY A 46 -0.15 5.05 4.26
C GLY A 46 -1.48 5.77 4.39
N TYR A 47 -1.67 6.51 5.46
CA TYR A 47 -2.94 7.19 5.73
C TYR A 47 -2.74 8.48 6.52
N SER A 48 -3.69 9.41 6.41
CA SER A 48 -3.51 10.79 6.87
C SER A 48 -4.84 11.45 7.25
N GLU A 49 -4.83 12.23 8.33
CA GLU A 49 -5.92 13.16 8.71
C GLU A 49 -5.63 14.59 8.19
N SER A 50 -4.46 14.80 7.59
CA SER A 50 -3.98 16.14 7.22
C SER A 50 -4.59 16.68 5.93
N PHE A 51 -5.18 15.82 5.09
CA PHE A 51 -5.53 16.16 3.70
C PHE A 51 -6.96 15.79 3.28
N GLY A 52 -7.72 15.08 4.12
CA GLY A 52 -9.15 14.78 3.93
C GLY A 52 -10.07 15.97 4.23
N ASP A 53 -11.34 15.87 3.82
CA ASP A 53 -12.34 16.95 3.91
C ASP A 53 -13.23 16.87 5.17
N ASP A 54 -13.15 15.79 5.96
CA ASP A 54 -14.07 15.48 7.06
C ASP A 54 -13.41 15.12 8.40
N ASN A 55 -12.09 15.35 8.52
CA ASN A 55 -11.31 15.17 9.75
C ASN A 55 -11.22 13.72 10.23
N ASP A 56 -11.20 12.76 9.32
CA ASP A 56 -10.86 11.37 9.63
C ASP A 56 -9.60 10.90 8.86
N LEU A 57 -9.25 9.61 8.98
CA LEU A 57 -8.03 9.06 8.38
C LEU A 57 -8.35 8.46 7.01
N ASP A 58 -7.74 9.02 5.98
CA ASP A 58 -7.86 8.57 4.60
C ASP A 58 -6.58 7.90 4.09
N VAL A 59 -6.70 7.04 3.08
CA VAL A 59 -5.53 6.50 2.37
C VAL A 59 -4.77 7.64 1.70
N TYR A 60 -3.47 7.71 1.98
CA TYR A 60 -2.56 8.71 1.44
C TYR A 60 -1.43 8.07 0.64
N LEU A 61 -1.39 8.38 -0.66
CA LEU A 61 -0.41 7.87 -1.61
C LEU A 61 0.54 8.99 -2.02
N ILE A 62 1.84 8.75 -1.90
CA ILE A 62 2.89 9.71 -2.27
C ILE A 62 3.80 9.07 -3.32
N ARG A 63 3.81 9.64 -4.52
CA ARG A 63 4.73 9.27 -5.60
C ARG A 63 5.92 10.22 -5.58
N THR A 64 7.12 9.68 -5.55
CA THR A 64 8.37 10.45 -5.58
C THR A 64 9.26 10.05 -6.75
N ASP A 65 10.16 10.92 -7.21
CA ASP A 65 11.25 10.47 -8.07
C ASP A 65 12.33 9.70 -7.28
N VAL A 66 13.44 9.38 -7.94
CA VAL A 66 14.55 8.63 -7.31
C VAL A 66 15.24 9.41 -6.19
N ASP A 67 15.17 10.74 -6.24
CA ASP A 67 15.76 11.68 -5.28
C ASP A 67 14.77 12.05 -4.16
N GLY A 68 13.58 11.45 -4.15
CA GLY A 68 12.55 11.66 -3.15
C GLY A 68 11.69 12.91 -3.40
N GLU A 69 11.89 13.64 -4.49
CA GLU A 69 11.04 14.79 -4.82
C GLU A 69 9.63 14.30 -5.18
N VAL A 70 8.61 14.93 -4.60
CA VAL A 70 7.20 14.55 -4.83
C VAL A 70 6.83 14.82 -6.29
N VAL A 71 6.40 13.78 -6.99
CA VAL A 71 5.81 13.84 -8.33
C VAL A 71 4.31 14.14 -8.21
N TRP A 72 3.60 13.40 -7.36
CA TRP A 72 2.19 13.63 -7.04
C TRP A 72 1.83 13.03 -5.68
N MET A 73 0.71 13.50 -5.13
CA MET A 73 0.10 12.97 -3.91
C MET A 73 -1.40 12.77 -4.16
N LYS A 74 -1.97 11.73 -3.56
CA LYS A 74 -3.40 11.40 -3.67
C LYS A 74 -3.95 11.01 -2.31
N VAL A 75 -5.11 11.55 -2.01
CA VAL A 75 -5.97 11.11 -0.91
C VAL A 75 -7.09 10.29 -1.54
N VAL A 76 -7.36 9.12 -0.98
CA VAL A 76 -8.52 8.31 -1.34
C VAL A 76 -9.40 8.27 -0.12
N ASP A 77 -10.57 8.89 -0.29
CA ASP A 77 -11.64 9.06 0.68
C ASP A 77 -12.90 8.49 0.01
N GLU A 78 -13.41 7.38 0.54
CA GLU A 78 -14.68 6.77 0.13
C GLU A 78 -15.83 7.07 1.10
N GLY A 79 -15.63 8.05 1.99
CA GLY A 79 -16.55 8.55 3.00
C GLY A 79 -16.53 7.80 4.32
N TRP A 80 -15.54 6.92 4.53
CA TRP A 80 -15.25 6.16 5.75
C TRP A 80 -13.77 6.32 6.10
N VAL A 81 -13.36 5.85 7.27
CA VAL A 81 -11.94 5.80 7.61
C VAL A 81 -11.27 4.67 6.83
N GLU A 82 -10.26 4.97 6.03
CA GLU A 82 -9.47 4.00 5.30
C GLU A 82 -7.99 4.02 5.74
N HIS A 83 -7.49 2.86 6.18
CA HIS A 83 -6.05 2.70 6.40
C HIS A 83 -5.40 1.92 5.25
N ALA A 84 -4.17 2.32 4.89
CA ALA A 84 -3.28 1.52 4.06
C ALA A 84 -2.13 0.96 4.90
N PHE A 85 -1.94 -0.36 4.85
CA PHE A 85 -0.87 -1.07 5.57
C PHE A 85 0.18 -1.68 4.63
N ASP A 86 -0.19 -2.04 3.39
CA ASP A 86 0.76 -2.58 2.42
C ASP A 86 0.41 -2.20 0.96
N ILE A 87 1.42 -2.23 0.09
CA ILE A 87 1.28 -1.91 -1.33
C ILE A 87 2.13 -2.83 -2.22
N VAL A 88 1.56 -3.25 -3.36
CA VAL A 88 2.27 -4.01 -4.39
C VAL A 88 2.02 -3.44 -5.79
N ALA A 89 3.05 -3.50 -6.65
CA ALA A 89 2.89 -3.21 -8.07
C ALA A 89 2.04 -4.29 -8.74
N ALA A 90 1.00 -3.88 -9.46
CA ALA A 90 0.11 -4.82 -10.12
C ALA A 90 0.69 -5.29 -11.47
N PRO A 91 0.49 -6.56 -11.88
CA PRO A 91 1.07 -7.12 -13.11
C PRO A 91 0.63 -6.40 -14.39
N ASP A 92 -0.61 -5.92 -14.42
CA ASP A 92 -1.24 -5.17 -15.50
C ASP A 92 -0.92 -3.66 -15.48
N GLY A 93 -0.14 -3.20 -14.49
CA GLY A 93 0.16 -1.79 -14.26
C GLY A 93 -0.65 -1.18 -13.12
N GLY A 94 -0.21 -0.01 -12.66
CA GLY A 94 -0.73 0.57 -11.43
C GLY A 94 -0.32 -0.23 -10.20
N TYR A 95 -1.10 -0.07 -9.13
CA TYR A 95 -0.74 -0.56 -7.80
C TYR A 95 -1.98 -1.06 -7.05
N VAL A 96 -1.77 -2.02 -6.15
CA VAL A 96 -2.76 -2.52 -5.21
C VAL A 96 -2.31 -2.19 -3.80
N VAL A 97 -3.19 -1.54 -3.05
CA VAL A 97 -3.02 -1.17 -1.65
C VAL A 97 -3.99 -1.99 -0.82
N VAL A 98 -3.59 -2.42 0.37
CA VAL A 98 -4.47 -3.12 1.31
C VAL A 98 -4.40 -2.51 2.69
N GLY A 99 -5.48 -2.69 3.44
CA GLY A 99 -5.57 -2.30 4.84
C GLY A 99 -6.93 -2.68 5.42
N ASP A 100 -7.58 -1.72 6.08
CA ASP A 100 -8.95 -1.87 6.54
C ASP A 100 -9.76 -0.59 6.30
N ILE A 101 -11.08 -0.77 6.27
CA ILE A 101 -12.04 0.31 6.11
C ILE A 101 -13.05 0.28 7.25
N VAL A 102 -13.26 1.42 7.90
CA VAL A 102 -13.97 1.55 9.16
C VAL A 102 -15.11 2.57 8.99
N PRO A 103 -16.38 2.14 8.94
CA PRO A 103 -17.51 3.07 8.75
C PRO A 103 -17.66 4.09 9.89
N ASP A 104 -17.39 3.66 11.12
CA ASP A 104 -17.32 4.50 12.31
C ASP A 104 -16.61 3.76 13.46
N ALA A 105 -16.24 4.49 14.51
CA ALA A 105 -15.51 3.95 15.66
C ALA A 105 -16.24 2.83 16.46
N ALA A 106 -17.55 2.63 16.24
CA ALA A 106 -18.34 1.60 16.91
C ALA A 106 -18.60 0.37 16.01
N THR A 107 -18.28 0.47 14.72
CA THR A 107 -18.56 -0.55 13.72
C THR A 107 -17.27 -1.33 13.43
N PRO A 108 -17.31 -2.68 13.42
CA PRO A 108 -16.16 -3.48 13.02
C PRO A 108 -15.71 -3.13 11.60
N SER A 109 -14.39 -3.15 11.36
CA SER A 109 -13.82 -2.90 10.04
C SER A 109 -13.76 -4.15 9.18
N ASP A 110 -13.78 -3.95 7.86
CA ASP A 110 -13.54 -4.98 6.87
C ASP A 110 -12.14 -4.83 6.24
N MET A 111 -11.56 -5.92 5.72
CA MET A 111 -10.34 -5.84 4.93
C MET A 111 -10.58 -4.96 3.72
N TYR A 112 -9.73 -3.97 3.52
CA TYR A 112 -9.82 -3.06 2.38
C TYR A 112 -8.77 -3.41 1.33
N MET A 113 -9.16 -3.36 0.06
CA MET A 113 -8.28 -3.52 -1.07
C MET A 113 -8.60 -2.48 -2.14
N LEU A 114 -7.62 -1.65 -2.47
CA LEU A 114 -7.73 -0.54 -3.40
C LEU A 114 -6.78 -0.77 -4.58
N LYS A 115 -7.27 -0.59 -5.81
CA LYS A 115 -6.42 -0.52 -7.00
C LYS A 115 -6.42 0.89 -7.57
N VAL A 116 -5.22 1.40 -7.81
CA VAL A 116 -4.99 2.67 -8.50
C VAL A 116 -4.19 2.47 -9.78
N ASP A 117 -4.33 3.39 -10.73
CA ASP A 117 -3.49 3.43 -11.92
C ASP A 117 -2.09 4.02 -11.63
N GLU A 118 -1.25 4.16 -12.65
CA GLU A 118 0.12 4.72 -12.49
C GLU A 118 0.15 6.20 -12.06
N ARG A 119 -0.99 6.89 -12.14
CA ARG A 119 -1.19 8.30 -11.74
C ARG A 119 -1.87 8.42 -10.37
N GLY A 120 -2.15 7.29 -9.71
CA GLY A 120 -2.84 7.25 -8.44
C GLY A 120 -4.35 7.46 -8.56
N GLU A 121 -4.93 7.39 -9.75
CA GLU A 121 -6.39 7.45 -9.90
C GLU A 121 -7.00 6.10 -9.52
N VAL A 122 -8.07 6.13 -8.72
CA VAL A 122 -8.78 4.93 -8.27
C VAL A 122 -9.43 4.23 -9.47
N LEU A 123 -9.11 2.95 -9.63
CA LEU A 123 -9.74 2.07 -10.60
C LEU A 123 -10.88 1.28 -9.97
N TRP A 124 -10.67 0.78 -8.76
CA TRP A 124 -11.68 0.10 -7.95
C TRP A 124 -11.23 -0.08 -6.50
N SER A 125 -12.19 -0.30 -5.61
CA SER A 125 -12.00 -0.76 -4.24
C SER A 125 -12.84 -2.02 -3.96
N ARG A 126 -12.42 -2.82 -2.98
CA ARG A 126 -13.08 -4.06 -2.53
C ARG A 126 -12.98 -4.17 -1.02
N GLN A 127 -13.99 -4.81 -0.43
CA GLN A 127 -14.06 -5.10 0.99
C GLN A 127 -14.23 -6.60 1.18
N PHE A 128 -13.55 -7.17 2.17
CA PHE A 128 -13.66 -8.58 2.53
C PHE A 128 -13.71 -8.74 4.05
N GLY A 129 -14.69 -9.47 4.54
CA GLY A 129 -14.90 -9.65 5.97
C GLY A 129 -16.30 -10.13 6.29
N GLY A 130 -16.66 -10.03 7.56
CA GLY A 130 -17.89 -10.56 8.11
C GLY A 130 -18.55 -9.62 9.09
N ALA A 131 -19.05 -10.17 10.21
CA ALA A 131 -19.76 -9.38 11.22
C ALA A 131 -18.84 -8.77 12.29
N GLY A 132 -17.57 -9.15 12.26
CA GLY A 132 -16.52 -8.75 13.18
C GLY A 132 -15.45 -7.91 12.50
N THR A 133 -14.31 -7.75 13.15
CA THR A 133 -13.18 -6.98 12.65
C THR A 133 -12.29 -7.85 11.77
N ASP A 134 -12.07 -7.40 10.55
CA ASP A 134 -11.26 -8.04 9.52
C ASP A 134 -10.28 -7.01 8.97
N GLN A 135 -8.98 -7.30 8.98
CA GLN A 135 -7.95 -6.34 8.56
C GLN A 135 -6.87 -7.03 7.74
N ALA A 136 -6.47 -6.44 6.61
CA ALA A 136 -5.41 -6.97 5.75
C ALA A 136 -4.10 -6.21 5.98
N PHE A 137 -3.07 -6.88 6.49
CA PHE A 137 -1.78 -6.26 6.81
C PHE A 137 -0.73 -6.45 5.72
N ALA A 138 -0.93 -7.40 4.80
CA ALA A 138 0.03 -7.70 3.75
C ALA A 138 -0.67 -8.15 2.48
N VAL A 139 -0.07 -7.82 1.33
CA VAL A 139 -0.52 -8.25 0.01
C VAL A 139 0.63 -8.74 -0.86
N THR A 140 0.36 -9.76 -1.67
CA THR A 140 1.30 -10.19 -2.70
C THR A 140 0.58 -10.60 -3.98
N VAL A 141 1.26 -10.46 -5.11
CA VAL A 141 0.78 -10.95 -6.40
C VAL A 141 0.92 -12.47 -6.44
N ALA A 142 -0.18 -13.16 -6.72
CA ALA A 142 -0.20 -14.59 -6.92
C ALA A 142 0.29 -14.99 -8.32
N PRO A 143 0.79 -16.23 -8.53
CA PRO A 143 1.30 -16.68 -9.83
C PRO A 143 0.27 -16.67 -10.97
N ASP A 144 -1.02 -16.67 -10.66
CA ASP A 144 -2.12 -16.57 -11.62
C ASP A 144 -2.48 -15.13 -12.01
N GLY A 145 -1.80 -14.13 -11.45
CA GLY A 145 -2.03 -12.71 -11.68
C GLY A 145 -3.06 -12.06 -10.76
N GLY A 146 -3.72 -12.84 -9.89
CA GLY A 146 -4.54 -12.28 -8.80
C GLY A 146 -3.71 -11.91 -7.58
N TYR A 147 -4.36 -11.71 -6.42
CA TYR A 147 -3.69 -11.25 -5.21
C TYR A 147 -4.01 -12.14 -4.01
N LEU A 148 -3.03 -12.28 -3.12
CA LEU A 148 -3.19 -12.90 -1.80
C LEU A 148 -3.05 -11.83 -0.74
N LEU A 149 -4.08 -11.71 0.09
CA LEU A 149 -4.13 -10.83 1.25
C LEU A 149 -3.96 -11.68 2.50
N ALA A 150 -3.21 -11.17 3.46
CA ALA A 150 -3.05 -11.79 4.76
C ALA A 150 -3.27 -10.79 5.88
N GLY A 151 -3.99 -11.21 6.91
CA GLY A 151 -4.16 -10.42 8.11
C GLY A 151 -4.92 -11.17 9.19
N ARG A 152 -5.85 -10.51 9.86
CA ARG A 152 -6.61 -11.09 10.97
C ARG A 152 -8.12 -10.96 10.80
N SER A 153 -8.85 -11.84 11.47
CA SER A 153 -10.30 -11.84 11.52
C SER A 153 -10.79 -12.34 12.88
N ASN A 154 -11.82 -11.71 13.42
CA ASN A 154 -12.65 -12.32 14.48
C ASN A 154 -14.08 -12.67 13.99
N SER A 155 -14.29 -12.66 12.68
CA SER A 155 -15.58 -12.90 12.03
C SER A 155 -15.94 -14.38 11.85
N PHE A 156 -14.93 -15.25 11.69
CA PHE A 156 -15.15 -16.60 11.14
C PHE A 156 -14.70 -17.77 12.03
N GLY A 157 -13.88 -17.51 13.06
CA GLY A 157 -13.33 -18.53 13.96
C GLY A 157 -13.96 -18.57 15.35
N THR A 158 -13.34 -19.32 16.26
CA THR A 158 -13.76 -19.40 17.67
C THR A 158 -12.73 -18.73 18.55
N GLY A 159 -13.04 -17.55 19.09
CA GLY A 159 -12.12 -16.83 19.96
C GLY A 159 -12.07 -15.34 19.64
N GLN A 160 -10.86 -14.78 19.67
CA GLN A 160 -10.60 -13.40 19.27
C GLN A 160 -10.13 -13.40 17.82
N ASP A 161 -8.89 -12.99 17.57
CA ASP A 161 -8.34 -12.85 16.24
C ASP A 161 -7.66 -14.16 15.78
N ASP A 162 -8.08 -14.64 14.62
CA ASP A 162 -7.46 -15.72 13.88
C ASP A 162 -6.79 -15.17 12.62
N ILE A 163 -5.83 -15.91 12.05
CA ILE A 163 -5.19 -15.54 10.79
C ILE A 163 -6.23 -15.67 9.68
N TYR A 164 -6.41 -14.63 8.88
CA TYR A 164 -7.33 -14.62 7.74
C TYR A 164 -6.58 -14.38 6.43
N ILE A 165 -6.77 -15.29 5.47
CA ILE A 165 -6.17 -15.24 4.14
C ILE A 165 -7.28 -15.12 3.11
N VAL A 166 -7.19 -14.14 2.22
CA VAL A 166 -8.13 -13.94 1.11
C VAL A 166 -7.36 -14.01 -0.21
N LYS A 167 -7.87 -14.80 -1.15
CA LYS A 167 -7.41 -14.83 -2.55
C LYS A 167 -8.42 -14.13 -3.45
N THR A 168 -7.91 -13.28 -4.33
CA THR A 168 -8.69 -12.61 -5.38
C THR A 168 -8.16 -12.94 -6.79
N ASP A 169 -8.96 -12.66 -7.81
CA ASP A 169 -8.49 -12.57 -9.20
C ASP A 169 -7.78 -11.22 -9.47
N ALA A 170 -7.41 -10.96 -10.73
CA ALA A 170 -6.68 -9.74 -11.11
C ALA A 170 -7.54 -8.46 -10.98
N GLU A 171 -8.87 -8.60 -11.04
CA GLU A 171 -9.87 -7.55 -10.89
C GLU A 171 -10.34 -7.38 -9.43
N GLY A 172 -9.66 -8.05 -8.49
CA GLY A 172 -9.97 -7.97 -7.06
C GLY A 172 -11.23 -8.75 -6.67
N ASN A 173 -11.80 -9.58 -7.55
CA ASN A 173 -12.96 -10.39 -7.18
C ASN A 173 -12.51 -11.56 -6.31
N PHE A 174 -13.27 -11.82 -5.26
CA PHE A 174 -13.06 -12.94 -4.35
C PHE A 174 -13.00 -14.29 -5.08
N GLN A 175 -12.03 -15.13 -4.71
CA GLN A 175 -11.94 -16.52 -5.17
C GLN A 175 -12.13 -17.52 -4.04
N TRP A 176 -11.39 -17.37 -2.95
CA TRP A 176 -11.50 -18.20 -1.75
C TRP A 176 -10.85 -17.50 -0.57
N ASP A 177 -11.20 -17.94 0.64
CA ASP A 177 -10.53 -17.57 1.87
C ASP A 177 -10.19 -18.78 2.75
N GLN A 178 -9.30 -18.57 3.71
CA GLN A 178 -8.95 -19.54 4.75
C GLN A 178 -8.69 -18.83 6.08
N VAL A 179 -9.11 -19.47 7.16
CA VAL A 179 -8.91 -19.00 8.53
C VAL A 179 -8.04 -20.01 9.28
N PHE A 180 -7.04 -19.52 10.03
CA PHE A 180 -6.13 -20.35 10.82
C PHE A 180 -6.00 -19.82 12.25
N GLY A 181 -6.34 -20.67 13.22
CA GLY A 181 -6.53 -20.27 14.62
C GLY A 181 -7.95 -20.65 15.03
N GLY A 182 -8.13 -21.20 16.24
CA GLY A 182 -9.39 -21.79 16.72
C GLY A 182 -9.22 -23.12 17.43
#